data_AF-A0A382ASU7-F1
#
_entry.id   AF-A0A382ASU7-F1
#
_cell.length_a   1.000
_cell.length_b   1.000
_cell.length_c   1.000
_cell.angle_alpha   90.00
_cell.angle_beta   90.00
_cell.angle_gamma   90.00
#
_symmetry.space_group_name_H-M   'P 1'
#
loop_
_entity.id
_entity.type
_entity.pdbx_description
1 polymer ?
#
loop_
_entity_poly.entity_id
_entity_poly.type
_entity_poly.pdbx_seq_one_letter_code
_entity_poly.pdbx_strand_id
1 'polypeptide(L)'
;VVTINTGAPYAMYIIHSSQWAISYLPLAVVFLFTALVFINATVISLLGIGGLSRTELSLIFIMMLVGASIPTWGTSTYLIAVIAAPQYFASAENGWQTKIVKHIQEWLVPQDMTALRWFYNGKPAGEPIPWEAWVVPLFWWISLVMAI
;
A
#
# COMPACT_ATOMS: atom_id res chain seq x y z
N VAL A 1 12.48 1.41 4.44
CA VAL A 1 11.50 1.21 3.34
C VAL A 1 10.70 -0.08 3.52
N VAL A 2 11.32 -1.25 3.52
CA VAL A 2 10.61 -2.55 3.69
C VAL A 2 9.74 -2.57 4.94
N THR A 3 10.29 -2.19 6.10
CA THR A 3 9.57 -2.14 7.38
C THR A 3 8.30 -1.30 7.33
N ILE A 4 8.33 -0.17 6.62
CA ILE A 4 7.17 0.72 6.47
C ILE A 4 6.10 0.04 5.61
N ASN A 5 6.52 -0.55 4.49
CA ASN A 5 5.62 -1.16 3.51
C ASN A 5 4.99 -2.48 3.98
N THR A 6 5.63 -3.20 4.90
CA THR A 6 5.01 -4.39 5.53
C THR A 6 4.23 -4.01 6.78
N GLY A 7 4.79 -3.13 7.62
CA GLY A 7 4.20 -2.75 8.90
C GLY A 7 2.92 -1.94 8.75
N ALA A 8 2.85 -1.01 7.79
CA ALA A 8 1.70 -0.12 7.68
C ALA A 8 0.41 -0.81 7.21
N PRO A 9 0.41 -1.65 6.14
CA PRO A 9 -0.78 -2.42 5.77
C PRO A 9 -1.20 -3.41 6.88
N TYR A 10 -0.23 -4.04 7.55
CA TYR A 10 -0.52 -4.93 8.69
C TYR A 10 -1.22 -4.19 9.83
N ALA A 11 -0.67 -3.04 10.23
CA ALA A 11 -1.24 -2.21 11.28
C ALA A 11 -2.65 -1.73 10.93
N MET A 12 -2.88 -1.36 9.67
CA MET A 12 -4.17 -0.90 9.19
C MET A 12 -5.22 -2.01 9.09
N TYR A 13 -4.92 -3.13 8.44
CA TYR A 13 -5.93 -4.15 8.10
C TYR A 13 -6.06 -5.28 9.11
N ILE A 14 -5.02 -5.55 9.90
CA ILE A 14 -5.03 -6.64 10.89
C ILE A 14 -5.21 -6.07 12.30
N ILE A 15 -4.38 -5.11 12.68
CA ILE A 15 -4.46 -4.50 14.02
C ILE A 15 -5.62 -3.50 14.13
N HIS A 16 -6.09 -2.95 12.99
CA HIS A 16 -7.07 -1.86 12.96
C HIS A 16 -6.60 -0.62 13.72
N SER A 17 -5.29 -0.33 13.66
CA SER A 17 -4.71 0.85 14.29
C SER A 17 -4.90 2.12 13.46
N SER A 18 -4.53 3.26 14.03
CA SER A 18 -4.44 4.52 13.28
C SER A 18 -3.47 4.42 12.09
N GLN A 19 -3.71 5.18 11.03
CA GLN A 19 -2.93 5.12 9.79
C GLN A 19 -1.65 5.96 9.85
N TRP A 20 -0.59 5.43 10.47
CA TRP A 20 0.64 6.16 10.76
C TRP A 20 1.52 6.46 9.54
N ALA A 21 1.27 5.80 8.43
CA ALA A 21 2.00 5.97 7.19
C ALA A 21 1.28 6.86 6.16
N ILE A 22 0.04 7.29 6.46
CA ILE A 22 -0.86 7.98 5.52
C ILE A 22 -1.12 9.40 6.06
N SER A 23 -0.08 10.23 6.04
CA SER A 23 -0.14 11.65 6.41
C SER A 23 0.92 12.45 5.65
N TYR A 24 0.76 13.78 5.54
CA TYR A 24 1.71 14.66 4.83
C TYR A 24 3.16 14.53 5.33
N LEU A 25 3.31 14.28 6.63
CA LEU A 25 4.54 13.79 7.23
C LEU A 25 4.22 12.45 7.92
N PRO A 26 4.55 11.30 7.31
CA PRO A 26 4.25 9.99 7.89
C PRO A 26 4.90 9.83 9.26
N LEU A 27 4.10 9.60 10.30
CA LEU A 27 4.60 9.40 11.67
C LEU A 27 5.59 8.22 11.74
N ALA A 28 5.34 7.16 10.96
CA ALA A 28 6.26 6.03 10.85
C ALA A 28 7.67 6.47 10.40
N VAL A 29 7.77 7.41 9.45
CA VAL A 29 9.06 7.95 8.99
C VAL A 29 9.71 8.78 10.09
N VAL A 30 8.95 9.63 10.77
CA VAL A 30 9.47 10.46 11.87
C VAL A 30 10.05 9.59 12.99
N PHE A 31 9.29 8.60 13.49
CA PHE A 31 9.74 7.75 14.59
C PHE A 31 10.93 6.86 14.19
N LEU A 32 10.87 6.21 13.03
CA LEU A 32 11.96 5.32 12.58
C LEU A 32 13.24 6.11 12.26
N PHE A 33 13.12 7.28 11.65
CA PHE A 33 14.28 8.13 11.37
C PHE A 33 14.88 8.70 12.65
N THR A 34 14.05 9.15 13.58
CA THR A 34 14.50 9.63 14.89
C THR A 34 15.25 8.53 15.64
N ALA A 35 14.70 7.32 15.68
CA ALA A 35 15.36 6.16 16.28
C ALA A 35 16.70 5.86 15.59
N LEU A 36 16.77 5.90 14.26
CA LEU A 36 18.01 5.71 13.50
C LEU A 36 19.08 6.74 13.88
N VAL A 37 18.71 8.02 14.01
CA VAL A 37 19.64 9.10 14.39
C VAL A 37 20.19 8.85 15.80
N PHE A 38 19.34 8.48 16.76
CA PHE A 38 19.78 8.14 18.12
C PHE A 38 20.70 6.92 18.12
N ILE A 39 20.34 5.85 17.42
CA ILE A 39 21.16 4.64 17.30
C ILE A 39 22.53 4.97 16.69
N ASN A 40 22.57 5.75 15.61
CA ASN A 40 23.80 6.18 14.97
C ASN A 40 24.70 6.98 15.96
N ALA A 41 24.13 7.93 16.70
CA ALA A 41 24.87 8.70 17.70
C ALA A 41 25.40 7.82 18.85
N THR A 42 24.58 6.90 19.36
CA THR A 42 24.98 5.96 20.42
C THR A 42 26.10 5.03 19.96
N VAL A 43 26.02 4.51 18.73
CA VAL A 43 27.05 3.63 18.14
C VAL A 43 28.39 4.36 18.00
N ILE A 44 28.38 5.59 17.49
CA ILE A 44 29.61 6.42 17.39
C ILE A 44 30.21 6.64 18.78
N SER A 45 29.38 7.01 19.76
CA SER A 45 29.82 7.30 21.13
C SER A 45 30.42 6.09 21.85
N LEU A 46 29.80 4.91 21.70
CA LEU A 46 30.21 3.69 22.40
C LEU A 46 31.37 2.95 21.72
N LEU A 47 31.39 2.94 20.39
CA LEU A 47 32.35 2.13 19.62
C LEU A 47 33.48 2.96 18.99
N GLY A 48 33.37 4.29 18.98
CA GLY A 48 34.40 5.18 18.42
C GLY A 48 34.59 5.03 16.90
N ILE A 49 33.65 4.39 16.21
CA ILE A 49 33.69 4.17 14.76
C ILE A 49 33.04 5.33 14.00
N GLY A 50 33.36 5.45 12.71
CA GLY A 50 32.65 6.36 11.82
C GLY A 50 31.18 5.96 11.70
N GLY A 51 30.27 6.92 11.80
CA GLY A 51 28.84 6.72 11.58
C GLY A 51 28.34 7.40 10.31
N LEU A 52 27.02 7.39 10.12
CA LEU A 52 26.37 7.95 8.93
C LEU A 52 26.62 9.46 8.82
N SER A 53 27.02 9.88 7.63
CA SER A 53 27.19 11.28 7.25
C SER A 53 25.84 12.01 7.13
N ARG A 54 25.89 13.34 7.12
CA ARG A 54 24.70 14.17 6.88
C ARG A 54 24.01 13.83 5.56
N THR A 55 24.80 13.59 4.51
CA THR A 55 24.28 13.25 3.18
C THR A 55 23.58 11.88 3.18
N GLU A 56 24.16 10.89 3.86
CA GLU A 56 23.54 9.56 3.99
C GLU A 56 22.24 9.63 4.79
N LEU A 57 22.21 10.37 5.90
CA LEU A 57 21.00 10.57 6.69
C LEU A 57 19.90 11.29 5.90
N SER A 58 20.25 12.33 5.14
CA SER A 58 19.30 13.02 4.26
C SER A 58 18.76 12.10 3.17
N LEU A 59 19.63 11.30 2.53
CA LEU A 59 19.21 10.33 1.52
C LEU A 59 18.27 9.27 2.12
N ILE A 60 18.63 8.72 3.28
CA ILE A 60 17.82 7.73 4.00
C ILE A 60 16.45 8.32 4.36
N PHE A 61 16.39 9.56 4.82
CA PHE A 61 15.13 10.25 5.12
C PHE A 61 14.25 10.42 3.87
N ILE A 62 14.82 10.88 2.75
CA ILE A 62 14.11 11.01 1.48
C ILE A 62 13.57 9.65 1.00
N MET A 63 14.41 8.61 1.03
CA MET A 63 14.01 7.26 0.65
C MET A 63 12.91 6.71 1.54
N MET A 64 12.90 7.05 2.83
CA MET A 64 11.81 6.69 3.74
C MET A 64 10.51 7.43 3.43
N LEU A 65 10.55 8.72 3.09
CA LEU A 65 9.38 9.48 2.66
C LEU A 65 8.78 8.90 1.37
N VAL A 66 9.62 8.65 0.36
CA VAL A 66 9.20 8.03 -0.91
C VAL A 66 8.57 6.65 -0.64
N GLY A 67 9.25 5.84 0.18
CA GLY A 67 8.79 4.50 0.54
C GLY A 67 7.55 4.47 1.43
N ALA A 68 7.21 5.55 2.13
CA ALA A 68 5.97 5.66 2.87
C ALA A 68 4.82 6.10 1.97
N SER A 69 5.01 7.14 1.17
CA SER A 69 3.93 7.78 0.40
C SER A 69 3.46 6.96 -0.80
N ILE A 70 4.40 6.46 -1.63
CA ILE A 70 4.04 5.83 -2.91
C ILE A 70 3.45 4.43 -2.69
N PRO A 71 4.15 3.49 -2.03
CA PRO A 71 3.70 2.12 -2.01
C PRO A 71 2.68 1.87 -0.90
N THR A 72 2.71 2.59 0.22
CA THR A 72 1.72 2.38 1.28
C THR A 72 0.35 2.91 0.88
N TRP A 73 0.26 4.17 0.44
CA TRP A 73 -1.03 4.75 0.09
C TRP A 73 -1.37 4.55 -1.38
N GLY A 74 -0.51 5.01 -2.30
CA GLY A 74 -0.82 5.04 -3.73
C GLY A 74 -1.09 3.68 -4.37
N THR A 75 -0.28 2.66 -4.04
CA THR A 75 -0.32 1.36 -4.74
C THR A 75 -0.85 0.19 -3.91
N SER A 76 -0.26 -0.13 -2.75
CA SER A 76 -0.56 -1.41 -2.07
C SER A 76 -1.97 -1.48 -1.48
N THR A 77 -2.57 -0.34 -1.14
CA THR A 77 -3.86 -0.29 -0.44
C THR A 77 -4.95 0.38 -1.28
N TYR A 78 -4.63 1.51 -1.90
CA TYR A 78 -5.61 2.27 -2.67
C TYR A 78 -5.89 1.64 -4.04
N LEU A 79 -4.85 1.29 -4.81
CA LEU A 79 -5.02 0.82 -6.19
C LEU A 79 -5.92 -0.43 -6.27
N ILE A 80 -5.66 -1.43 -5.43
CA ILE A 80 -6.45 -2.67 -5.43
C ILE A 80 -7.92 -2.43 -5.05
N ALA A 81 -8.19 -1.46 -4.17
CA ALA A 81 -9.56 -1.06 -3.83
C ALA A 81 -10.22 -0.27 -4.97
N VAL A 82 -9.46 0.54 -5.71
CA VAL A 82 -9.99 1.35 -6.82
C VAL A 82 -10.35 0.48 -8.02
N ILE A 83 -9.57 -0.55 -8.35
CA ILE A 83 -9.88 -1.43 -9.48
C ILE A 83 -11.14 -2.27 -9.24
N ALA A 84 -11.45 -2.58 -7.97
CA ALA A 84 -12.63 -3.35 -7.58
C ALA A 84 -13.91 -2.49 -7.47
N ALA A 85 -13.75 -1.20 -7.17
CA ALA A 85 -14.86 -0.33 -6.79
C ALA A 85 -15.94 -0.15 -7.88
N PRO A 86 -15.60 0.07 -9.18
CA PRO A 86 -16.61 0.32 -10.20
C PRO A 86 -17.62 -0.81 -10.34
N GLN A 87 -17.16 -2.07 -10.30
CA GLN A 87 -18.04 -3.24 -10.40
C GLN A 87 -18.77 -3.52 -9.08
N TYR A 88 -18.08 -3.43 -7.94
CA TYR A 88 -18.67 -3.75 -6.64
C TYR A 88 -19.75 -2.75 -6.20
N PHE A 89 -19.50 -1.45 -6.39
CA PHE A 89 -20.41 -0.39 -5.97
C PHE A 89 -21.41 0.03 -7.06
N ALA A 90 -21.45 -0.64 -8.21
CA ALA A 90 -22.43 -0.33 -9.24
C ALA A 90 -23.85 -0.57 -8.73
N SER A 91 -24.68 0.48 -8.76
CA SER A 91 -26.09 0.42 -8.35
C SER A 91 -26.98 1.10 -9.39
N ALA A 92 -28.29 0.88 -9.29
CA ALA A 92 -29.24 1.52 -10.18
C ALA A 92 -29.26 3.06 -9.98
N GLU A 93 -29.05 3.50 -8.74
CA GLU A 93 -29.08 4.90 -8.32
C GLU A 93 -27.88 5.70 -8.83
N ASN A 94 -26.67 5.13 -8.78
CA ASN A 94 -25.47 5.81 -9.29
C ASN A 94 -25.31 5.65 -10.81
N GLY A 95 -25.94 4.62 -11.40
CA GLY A 95 -25.88 4.32 -12.83
C GLY A 95 -24.47 3.96 -13.32
N TRP A 96 -23.57 3.52 -12.43
CA TRP A 96 -22.19 3.22 -12.79
C TRP A 96 -22.07 2.08 -13.77
N GLN A 97 -23.02 1.14 -13.77
CA GLN A 97 -23.03 0.04 -14.73
C GLN A 97 -23.00 0.55 -16.18
N THR A 98 -23.82 1.56 -16.50
CA THR A 98 -23.93 2.10 -17.86
C THR A 98 -22.94 3.22 -18.13
N LYS A 99 -22.58 4.02 -17.12
CA LYS A 99 -21.70 5.19 -17.27
C LYS A 99 -20.21 4.87 -17.16
N ILE A 100 -19.84 3.83 -16.42
CA ILE A 100 -18.44 3.52 -16.08
C ILE A 100 -18.12 2.09 -16.50
N VAL A 101 -18.76 1.09 -15.87
CA VAL A 101 -18.40 -0.33 -16.02
C VAL A 101 -18.44 -0.78 -17.48
N LYS A 102 -19.45 -0.34 -18.24
CA LYS A 102 -19.58 -0.63 -19.68
C LYS A 102 -18.35 -0.21 -20.52
N HIS A 103 -17.59 0.78 -20.07
CA HIS A 103 -16.43 1.30 -20.79
C HIS A 103 -15.09 0.75 -20.27
N ILE A 104 -15.12 0.00 -19.17
CA ILE A 104 -13.93 -0.64 -18.59
C ILE A 104 -13.62 -1.91 -19.38
N GLN A 105 -12.35 -2.11 -19.72
CA GLN A 105 -11.88 -3.36 -20.31
C GLN A 105 -11.86 -4.47 -19.26
N GLU A 106 -12.31 -5.66 -19.62
CA GLU A 106 -12.47 -6.77 -18.66
C GLU A 106 -11.17 -7.18 -17.97
N TRP A 107 -10.03 -7.02 -18.64
CA TRP A 107 -8.71 -7.32 -18.10
C TRP A 107 -8.17 -6.29 -17.10
N LEU A 108 -8.85 -5.15 -16.91
CA LEU A 108 -8.45 -4.10 -15.95
C LEU A 108 -9.05 -4.28 -14.56
N VAL A 109 -10.11 -5.07 -14.43
CA VAL A 109 -10.89 -5.21 -13.18
C VAL A 109 -11.32 -6.66 -12.95
N PRO A 110 -11.41 -7.14 -11.69
CA PRO A 110 -11.94 -8.47 -11.41
C PRO A 110 -13.40 -8.57 -11.85
N GLN A 111 -13.75 -9.66 -12.55
CA GLN A 111 -15.11 -9.90 -13.05
C GLN A 111 -15.96 -10.75 -12.08
N ASP A 112 -15.32 -11.48 -11.16
CA ASP A 112 -16.00 -12.34 -10.21
C ASP A 112 -16.59 -11.53 -9.06
N MET A 113 -17.91 -11.40 -9.04
CA MET A 113 -18.66 -10.69 -8.00
C MET A 113 -18.47 -11.31 -6.60
N THR A 114 -18.21 -12.61 -6.51
CA THR A 114 -17.89 -13.29 -5.24
C THR A 114 -16.54 -12.82 -4.73
N ALA A 115 -15.53 -12.80 -5.59
CA ALA A 115 -14.20 -12.30 -5.24
C ALA A 115 -14.24 -10.82 -4.79
N LEU A 116 -15.03 -9.99 -5.48
CA LEU A 116 -15.25 -8.58 -5.10
C LEU A 116 -15.95 -8.46 -3.75
N ARG A 117 -17.00 -9.24 -3.50
CA ARG A 117 -17.70 -9.25 -2.20
C ARG A 117 -16.80 -9.68 -1.07
N TRP A 118 -15.99 -10.72 -1.28
CA TRP A 118 -15.05 -11.21 -0.28
C TRP A 118 -13.91 -10.22 -0.02
N PHE A 119 -13.50 -9.44 -1.03
CA PHE A 119 -12.52 -8.39 -0.85
C PHE A 119 -13.01 -7.28 0.08
N TYR A 120 -14.24 -6.78 -0.11
CA TYR A 120 -14.76 -5.68 0.72
C TYR A 120 -15.37 -6.12 2.06
N ASN A 121 -16.03 -7.28 2.11
CA ASN A 121 -16.75 -7.73 3.31
C ASN A 121 -15.99 -8.79 4.12
N GLY A 122 -14.85 -9.25 3.61
CA GLY A 122 -14.12 -10.40 4.16
C GLY A 122 -14.60 -11.72 3.57
N LYS A 123 -13.65 -12.64 3.36
CA LYS A 123 -13.95 -14.01 2.93
C LYS A 123 -14.40 -14.88 4.13
N PRO A 124 -15.19 -15.94 3.90
CA PRO A 124 -15.46 -16.93 4.93
C PRO A 124 -14.18 -17.58 5.49
N ALA A 125 -14.25 -18.02 6.75
CA ALA A 125 -13.15 -18.75 7.38
C ALA A 125 -12.92 -20.08 6.66
N GLY A 126 -11.66 -20.46 6.43
CA GLY A 126 -11.30 -21.72 5.75
C GLY A 126 -11.31 -21.68 4.21
N GLU A 127 -12.00 -20.71 3.59
CA GLU A 127 -12.02 -20.62 2.11
C GLU A 127 -10.68 -20.11 1.54
N PRO A 128 -10.20 -20.63 0.40
CA PRO A 128 -9.01 -20.09 -0.27
C PRO A 128 -9.29 -18.69 -0.84
N ILE A 129 -8.23 -17.91 -1.03
CA ILE A 129 -8.33 -16.61 -1.72
C ILE A 129 -8.57 -16.89 -3.22
N PRO A 130 -9.58 -16.26 -3.86
CA PRO A 130 -9.91 -16.49 -5.27
C PRO A 130 -8.95 -15.74 -6.20
N TRP A 131 -7.67 -16.16 -6.21
CA TRP A 131 -6.60 -15.47 -6.95
C TRP A 131 -6.87 -15.35 -8.45
N GLU A 132 -7.57 -16.31 -9.05
CA GLU A 132 -7.87 -16.33 -10.49
C GLU A 132 -8.57 -15.06 -10.97
N ALA A 133 -9.47 -14.50 -10.15
CA ALA A 133 -10.18 -13.25 -10.45
C ALA A 133 -9.25 -12.02 -10.47
N TRP A 134 -8.08 -12.10 -9.83
CA TRP A 134 -7.17 -10.98 -9.60
C TRP A 134 -5.89 -11.05 -10.43
N VAL A 135 -5.44 -12.24 -10.84
CA VAL A 135 -4.16 -12.40 -11.54
C VAL A 135 -4.07 -11.52 -12.80
N VAL A 136 -5.11 -11.52 -13.64
CA VAL A 136 -5.10 -10.75 -14.90
C VAL A 136 -5.13 -9.23 -14.64
N PRO A 137 -6.06 -8.69 -13.83
CA PRO A 137 -6.02 -7.26 -13.46
C PRO A 137 -4.69 -6.85 -12.82
N LEU A 138 -4.22 -7.59 -11.83
CA LEU A 138 -2.99 -7.25 -11.10
C LEU A 138 -1.77 -7.30 -12.01
N PHE A 139 -1.70 -8.26 -12.95
CA PHE A 139 -0.61 -8.32 -13.91
C PHE A 139 -0.47 -7.01 -14.71
N TRP A 140 -1.57 -6.48 -15.26
CA TRP A 140 -1.54 -5.26 -16.04
C TRP A 140 -1.24 -4.02 -15.21
N TRP A 141 -1.84 -3.90 -14.02
CA TRP A 141 -1.59 -2.78 -13.12
C TRP A 141 -0.16 -2.77 -12.57
N ILE A 142 0.37 -3.93 -12.19
CA ILE A 142 1.78 -4.05 -11.74
C ILE A 142 2.73 -3.75 -12.89
N SER A 143 2.43 -4.22 -14.10
CA SER A 143 3.25 -3.92 -15.29
C SER A 143 3.32 -2.42 -15.55
N LEU A 144 2.20 -1.70 -15.41
CA LEU A 144 2.17 -0.25 -15.52
C LEU A 144 3.01 0.43 -14.42
N VAL A 145 2.87 -0.01 -13.17
CA VAL A 145 3.65 0.54 -12.04
C VAL A 145 5.15 0.33 -12.22
N MET A 146 5.56 -0.81 -12.78
CA MET A 146 6.97 -1.11 -13.04
C MET A 146 7.55 -0.36 -14.25
N ALA A 147 6.71 0.07 -15.18
CA ALA A 147 7.13 0.78 -16.38
C ALA A 147 7.38 2.28 -16.15
N ILE A 148 6.86 2.84 -15.04
CA ILE A 148 6.95 4.25 -14.65
C ILE A 148 8.04 4.39 -13.57
#